data_AF-A0A969T058-F1
#
_entry.id   AF-A0A969T058-F1
#
_cell.length_a   1.000
_cell.length_b   1.000
_cell.length_c   1.000
_cell.angle_alpha   90.00
_cell.angle_beta   90.00
_cell.angle_gamma   90.00
#
_symmetry.space_group_name_H-M   'P 1'
#
loop_
_entity.id
_entity.type
_entity.pdbx_description
1 polymer ?
#
loop_
_entity_poly.entity_id
_entity_poly.type
_entity_poly.pdbx_seq_one_letter_code
_entity_poly.pdbx_strand_id
1 'polypeptide(L)'
;MTTAKVGQCAIEFLMNDFEIPSDDQEWFSVLSVRSVGETWDVVEIGVEGLPDKWVVQVYDTGECDPNYTFNSPVQATEADTGLEDLPAAIAQLLATERSSNANS
;
A
#
# COMPACT_ATOMS: atom_id res chain seq x y z
N MET A 1 -13.28 14.74 4.43
CA MET A 1 -12.74 14.16 5.69
C MET A 1 -11.47 14.91 6.12
N THR A 2 -10.86 14.63 7.28
CA THR A 2 -9.50 15.13 7.57
C THR A 2 -8.47 14.21 6.93
N THR A 3 -7.28 14.71 6.57
CA THR A 3 -6.21 13.91 5.94
C THR A 3 -5.83 12.68 6.76
N ALA A 4 -5.78 12.80 8.09
CA ALA A 4 -5.53 11.67 8.99
C ALA A 4 -6.61 10.57 8.88
N LYS A 5 -7.88 10.95 8.76
CA LYS A 5 -8.98 9.98 8.62
C LYS A 5 -8.97 9.30 7.24
N VAL A 6 -8.62 10.05 6.21
CA VAL A 6 -8.46 9.54 4.83
C VAL A 6 -7.35 8.50 4.79
N GLY A 7 -6.19 8.82 5.36
CA GLY A 7 -5.07 7.87 5.46
C GLY A 7 -5.43 6.61 6.24
N GLN A 8 -6.12 6.76 7.37
CA GLN A 8 -6.58 5.61 8.17
C GLN A 8 -7.59 4.74 7.40
N CYS A 9 -8.50 5.34 6.64
CA CYS A 9 -9.46 4.61 5.83
C CYS A 9 -8.74 3.76 4.76
N ALA A 10 -7.76 4.33 4.06
CA ALA A 10 -7.00 3.63 3.05
C ALA A 10 -6.14 2.48 3.62
N ILE A 11 -5.50 2.70 4.78
CA ILE A 11 -4.67 1.64 5.39
C ILE A 11 -5.54 0.50 5.88
N GLU A 12 -6.67 0.78 6.54
CA GLU A 12 -7.62 -0.24 6.98
C GLU A 12 -8.18 -1.02 5.79
N PHE A 13 -8.51 -0.33 4.70
CA PHE A 13 -8.95 -0.97 3.46
C PHE A 13 -7.91 -1.98 2.94
N LEU A 14 -6.64 -1.57 2.76
CA LEU A 14 -5.60 -2.47 2.26
C LEU A 14 -5.28 -3.62 3.23
N MET A 15 -5.20 -3.35 4.53
CA MET A 15 -4.89 -4.40 5.52
C MET A 15 -5.96 -5.48 5.53
N ASN A 16 -7.23 -5.10 5.34
CA ASN A 16 -8.33 -6.05 5.20
C ASN A 16 -8.29 -6.80 3.87
N ASP A 17 -8.02 -6.11 2.75
CA ASP A 17 -7.97 -6.73 1.41
C ASP A 17 -6.83 -7.75 1.29
N PHE A 18 -5.67 -7.46 1.89
CA PHE A 18 -4.52 -8.35 1.94
C PHE A 18 -4.56 -9.37 3.08
N GLU A 19 -5.59 -9.33 3.94
CA GLU A 19 -5.70 -10.16 5.14
C GLU A 19 -4.45 -10.11 6.06
N ILE A 20 -3.85 -8.92 6.22
CA ILE A 20 -2.62 -8.75 7.02
C ILE A 20 -2.93 -8.96 8.51
N PRO A 21 -2.21 -9.86 9.20
CA PRO A 21 -2.35 -10.05 10.65
C PRO A 21 -2.12 -8.75 11.41
N SER A 22 -2.90 -8.49 12.47
CA SER A 22 -2.80 -7.23 13.24
C SER A 22 -1.38 -6.89 13.71
N ASP A 23 -0.59 -7.90 14.08
CA ASP A 23 0.79 -7.74 14.55
C ASP A 23 1.74 -7.26 13.43
N ASP A 24 1.39 -7.52 12.17
CA ASP A 24 2.19 -7.15 11.00
C ASP A 24 1.75 -5.79 10.39
N GLN A 25 0.58 -5.26 10.78
CA GLN A 25 0.05 -4.02 10.20
C GLN A 25 0.90 -2.78 10.53
N GLU A 26 1.69 -2.83 11.60
CA GLU A 26 2.57 -1.71 12.00
C GLU A 26 3.68 -1.41 10.99
N TRP A 27 4.00 -2.36 10.11
CA TRP A 27 4.97 -2.18 9.04
C TRP A 27 4.47 -1.27 7.91
N PHE A 28 3.17 -1.00 7.85
CA PHE A 28 2.57 -0.15 6.82
C PHE A 28 2.40 1.28 7.33
N SER A 29 2.67 2.25 6.46
CA SER A 29 2.51 3.66 6.79
C SER A 29 1.95 4.46 5.63
N VAL A 30 1.17 5.49 5.97
CA VAL A 30 0.71 6.48 5.00
C VAL A 30 1.87 7.41 4.66
N LEU A 31 2.33 7.34 3.41
CA LEU A 31 3.43 8.17 2.89
C LEU A 31 2.92 9.57 2.51
N SER A 32 1.74 9.64 1.90
CA SER A 32 1.14 10.91 1.48
C SER A 32 -0.39 10.82 1.36
N VAL A 33 -1.04 11.96 1.54
CA VAL A 33 -2.48 12.16 1.26
C VAL A 33 -2.60 13.43 0.43
N ARG A 34 -3.24 13.34 -0.74
CA ARG A 34 -3.43 14.46 -1.66
C ARG A 34 -4.84 14.48 -2.19
N SER A 35 -5.55 15.58 -1.95
CA SER A 35 -6.88 15.80 -2.53
C SER A 35 -6.81 16.01 -4.03
N VAL A 36 -7.73 15.36 -4.75
CA VAL A 36 -7.88 15.51 -6.20
C VAL A 36 -9.31 15.94 -6.49
N GLY A 37 -9.48 17.20 -6.86
CA GLY A 37 -10.81 17.79 -6.98
C GLY A 37 -11.47 17.99 -5.61
N GLU A 38 -12.80 17.88 -5.56
CA GLU A 38 -13.60 18.16 -4.36
C GLU A 38 -14.10 16.91 -3.64
N THR A 39 -14.09 15.74 -4.29
CA THR A 39 -14.85 14.55 -3.83
C THR A 39 -13.99 13.34 -3.52
N TRP A 40 -12.67 13.42 -3.74
CA TRP A 40 -11.78 12.29 -3.46
C TRP A 40 -10.34 12.72 -3.19
N ASP A 41 -9.63 11.82 -2.52
CA ASP A 41 -8.23 11.93 -2.14
C ASP A 41 -7.45 10.73 -2.70
N VAL A 42 -6.18 10.96 -3.02
CA VAL A 42 -5.20 9.91 -3.32
C VAL A 42 -4.34 9.70 -2.08
N VAL A 43 -4.20 8.46 -1.65
CA VAL A 43 -3.36 8.05 -0.54
C VAL A 43 -2.26 7.14 -1.06
N GLU A 44 -1.01 7.45 -0.72
CA GLU A 44 0.11 6.53 -0.93
C GLU A 44 0.44 5.82 0.38
N ILE A 45 0.52 4.50 0.34
CA ILE A 45 0.83 3.64 1.48
C ILE A 45 2.08 2.84 1.14
N GLY A 46 3.04 2.76 2.05
CA GLY A 46 4.28 2.00 1.86
C GLY A 46 4.58 1.05 3.02
N VAL A 47 5.59 0.21 2.82
CA VAL A 47 6.17 -0.66 3.86
C VAL A 47 7.45 0.00 4.41
N GLU A 48 7.62 0.01 5.72
CA GLU A 48 8.81 0.57 6.36
C GLU A 48 10.09 -0.06 5.81
N GLY A 49 11.09 0.79 5.51
CA GLY A 49 12.38 0.36 4.99
C GLY A 49 12.41 0.04 3.48
N LEU A 50 11.25 0.03 2.81
CA LEU A 50 11.16 -0.31 1.40
C LEU A 50 10.55 0.82 0.55
N PRO A 51 10.92 0.90 -0.74
CA PRO A 51 10.44 1.95 -1.64
C PRO A 51 9.10 1.59 -2.33
N ASP A 52 8.53 0.42 -2.02
CA ASP A 52 7.26 -0.03 -2.56
C ASP A 52 6.10 0.81 -2.03
N LYS A 53 5.12 1.06 -2.91
CA LYS A 53 3.92 1.77 -2.51
C LYS A 53 2.67 1.30 -3.24
N TRP A 54 1.55 1.35 -2.54
CA TRP A 54 0.21 1.27 -3.10
C TRP A 54 -0.39 2.68 -3.18
N VAL A 55 -1.09 2.95 -4.27
CA VAL A 55 -1.84 4.19 -4.49
C VAL A 55 -3.33 3.87 -4.46
N VAL A 56 -4.00 4.35 -3.40
CA VAL A 56 -5.41 4.10 -3.12
C VAL A 56 -6.20 5.39 -3.29
N GLN A 57 -7.35 5.31 -3.94
CA GLN A 57 -8.32 6.40 -4.02
C GLN A 57 -9.36 6.25 -2.92
N VAL A 58 -9.60 7.34 -2.18
CA VAL A 58 -10.58 7.42 -1.09
C VAL A 58 -11.61 8.50 -1.42
N TYR A 59 -12.88 8.13 -1.44
CA TYR A 59 -13.99 9.06 -1.66
C TYR A 59 -14.35 9.79 -0.36
N ASP A 60 -14.95 10.97 -0.48
CA ASP A 60 -15.43 11.75 0.68
C ASP A 60 -16.51 11.03 1.52
N THR A 61 -17.17 10.03 0.93
CA THR A 61 -18.07 9.06 1.56
C THR A 61 -17.36 8.12 2.55
N GLY A 62 -16.03 7.98 2.45
CA GLY A 62 -15.24 7.01 3.20
C GLY A 62 -15.13 5.65 2.51
N GLU A 63 -15.54 5.53 1.26
CA GLU A 63 -15.30 4.33 0.45
C GLU A 63 -13.93 4.40 -0.23
N CYS A 64 -13.26 3.26 -0.38
CA CYS A 64 -12.02 3.15 -1.17
C CYS A 64 -12.32 2.52 -2.53
N ASP A 65 -11.63 2.97 -3.58
CA ASP A 65 -11.67 2.29 -4.88
C ASP A 65 -10.88 0.97 -4.78
N PRO A 66 -11.50 -0.19 -5.09
CA PRO A 66 -10.81 -1.47 -5.03
C PRO A 66 -9.75 -1.63 -6.12
N ASN A 67 -9.72 -0.77 -7.14
CA ASN A 67 -8.72 -0.80 -8.20
C ASN A 67 -7.50 0.07 -7.85
N TYR A 68 -6.87 -0.20 -6.72
CA TYR A 68 -5.62 0.46 -6.35
C TYR A 68 -4.46 -0.02 -7.23
N THR A 69 -3.37 0.73 -7.23
CA THR A 69 -2.18 0.39 -8.04
C THR A 69 -0.97 0.20 -7.17
N PHE A 70 -0.16 -0.81 -7.49
CA PHE A 70 1.14 -1.04 -6.87
C PHE A 70 2.26 -0.43 -7.72
N ASN A 71 3.24 0.21 -7.07
CA ASN A 71 4.42 0.74 -7.71
C ASN A 71 5.66 0.37 -6.90
N SER A 72 6.65 -0.19 -7.57
CA SER A 72 7.94 -0.51 -6.97
C SER A 72 9.08 -0.17 -7.92
N PRO A 73 10.15 0.49 -7.45
CA PRO A 73 11.38 0.62 -8.21
C PRO A 73 12.26 -0.64 -8.14
N VAL A 74 11.94 -1.61 -7.29
CA VAL A 74 12.70 -2.85 -7.10
C VAL A 74 12.15 -3.92 -8.03
N GLN A 75 12.99 -4.43 -8.94
CA GLN A 75 12.60 -5.52 -9.82
C GLN A 75 12.54 -6.84 -9.05
N ALA A 76 11.59 -7.70 -9.39
CA ALA A 76 11.47 -9.04 -8.79
C ALA A 76 12.73 -9.91 -8.97
N THR A 77 13.58 -9.59 -9.95
CA THR A 77 14.81 -10.32 -10.27
C THR A 77 16.05 -9.75 -9.58
N GLU A 78 15.94 -8.66 -8.83
CA GLU A 78 17.07 -8.11 -8.08
C GLU A 78 17.55 -9.09 -7.00
N ALA A 79 18.85 -9.13 -6.77
CA ALA A 79 19.45 -10.06 -5.80
C ALA A 79 19.26 -9.60 -4.35
N ASP A 80 19.10 -8.30 -4.14
CA ASP A 80 18.87 -7.67 -2.85
C ASP A 80 17.50 -6.98 -2.91
N THR A 81 16.51 -7.61 -2.27
CA THR A 81 15.10 -7.20 -2.37
C THR A 81 14.57 -6.61 -1.06
N GLY A 82 15.36 -6.72 0.04
CA GLY A 82 14.99 -6.33 1.39
C GLY A 82 13.82 -7.14 1.98
N LEU A 83 13.45 -8.27 1.39
CA LEU A 83 12.30 -9.07 1.84
C LEU A 83 12.65 -10.01 3.00
N GLU A 84 13.94 -10.32 3.17
CA GLU A 84 14.44 -11.22 4.22
C GLU A 84 14.25 -10.71 5.65
N ASP A 85 14.13 -9.39 5.82
CA ASP A 85 13.96 -8.72 7.11
C ASP A 85 12.49 -8.50 7.49
N LEU A 86 11.55 -8.89 6.61
CA LEU A 86 10.11 -8.66 6.79
C LEU A 86 9.37 -9.86 7.37
N PRO A 87 8.20 -9.63 8.00
CA PRO A 87 7.24 -10.69 8.29
C PRO A 87 6.86 -11.47 7.02
N ALA A 88 6.66 -12.77 7.16
CA ALA A 88 6.45 -13.68 6.04
C ALA A 88 5.25 -13.31 5.15
N ALA A 89 4.15 -12.81 5.76
CA ALA A 89 2.97 -12.37 5.02
C ALA A 89 3.29 -11.16 4.12
N ILE A 90 4.01 -10.17 4.65
CA ILE A 90 4.40 -8.96 3.92
C ILE A 90 5.41 -9.30 2.82
N ALA A 91 6.41 -10.13 3.13
CA ALA A 91 7.40 -10.58 2.16
C ALA A 91 6.74 -11.29 0.97
N GLN A 92 5.78 -12.18 1.23
CA GLN A 92 5.04 -12.89 0.18
C GLN A 92 4.14 -11.96 -0.65
N LEU A 93 3.47 -10.99 -0.01
CA LEU A 93 2.67 -9.98 -0.69
C LEU A 93 3.54 -9.18 -1.67
N LEU A 94 4.64 -8.59 -1.19
CA LEU A 94 5.53 -7.78 -2.03
C LEU A 94 6.18 -8.58 -3.16
N ALA A 95 6.59 -9.83 -2.91
CA ALA A 95 7.12 -10.69 -3.96
C ALA A 95 6.09 -10.93 -5.08
N THR A 96 4.82 -11.11 -4.72
CA THR A 96 3.71 -11.32 -5.66
C THR A 96 3.44 -10.04 -6.47
N GLU A 97 3.37 -8.90 -5.80
CA GLU A 97 3.11 -7.59 -6.40
C GLU A 97 4.23 -7.18 -7.38
N ARG A 98 5.49 -7.26 -6.96
CA ARG A 98 6.65 -6.97 -7.82
C ARG A 98 6.71 -7.89 -9.05
N SER A 99 6.34 -9.16 -8.89
CA SER A 99 6.29 -10.12 -10.01
C SER A 99 5.16 -9.84 -10.99
N SER A 100 4.01 -9.35 -10.50
CA SER A 100 2.85 -9.02 -11.34
C SER A 100 3.10 -7.73 -12.12
N ASN A 101 3.74 -6.74 -11.47
CA ASN A 101 4.11 -5.47 -12.09
C ASN A 101 5.22 -5.64 -13.16
N ALA A 102 6.16 -6.58 -12.97
CA ALA A 102 7.20 -6.88 -13.98
C ALA A 102 6.64 -7.42 -15.31
N ASN A 103 5.38 -7.87 -15.34
CA ASN A 103 4.71 -8.43 -16.51
C ASN A 103 3.63 -7.51 -17.10
N SER A 104 3.49 -6.28 -16.58
CA SER A 104 2.52 -5.27 -17.00
C SER A 104 3.14 -4.26 -17.97
#